data_AF-A0A8S3G0H0-F1
#
_entry.id   AF-A0A8S3G0H0-F1
#
_cell.length_a   1.000
_cell.length_b   1.000
_cell.length_c   1.000
_cell.angle_alpha   90.00
_cell.angle_beta   90.00
_cell.angle_gamma   90.00
#
_symmetry.space_group_name_H-M   'P 1'
#
loop_
_entity.id
_entity.type
_entity.pdbx_description
1 polymer ?
#
loop_
_entity_poly.entity_id
_entity_poly.type
_entity_poly.pdbx_seq_one_letter_code
_entity_poly.pdbx_strand_id
1 'polypeptide(L)'
;SGIQAPTIVTNQFKASVYETYRILDLTPLDNGRNVTCRVDLKQINKKLILSTTKQLHIEFRPSVVEKSKKIYSGINQTRTINCTVLRANPTYIRYSINGLSPLISRRIYDDKHDFRYTFDITPTSIEHFRPFNVTANNSIGFDTCTYELIHG
;
A
#
# COMPACT_ATOMS: atom_id res chain seq x y z
N SER A 1 -37.68 49.39 -21.98
CA SER A 1 -37.14 48.02 -22.03
C SER A 1 -36.10 47.87 -20.93
N GLY A 2 -36.51 47.33 -19.77
CA GLY A 2 -35.60 47.10 -18.64
C GLY A 2 -34.91 45.76 -18.78
N ILE A 3 -33.57 45.75 -18.79
CA ILE A 3 -32.77 44.53 -18.75
C ILE A 3 -32.86 43.98 -17.33
N GLN A 4 -33.55 42.86 -17.13
CA GLN A 4 -33.51 42.13 -15.86
C GLN A 4 -32.10 41.52 -15.72
N ALA A 5 -31.36 42.01 -14.73
CA ALA A 5 -30.08 41.41 -14.35
C ALA A 5 -30.31 39.96 -13.90
N PRO A 6 -29.39 39.02 -14.23
CA PRO A 6 -29.51 37.64 -13.78
C PRO A 6 -29.49 37.60 -12.25
N THR A 7 -30.56 37.04 -11.66
CA THR A 7 -30.62 36.78 -10.24
C THR A 7 -29.60 35.70 -9.91
N ILE A 8 -28.46 36.09 -9.37
CA ILE A 8 -27.48 35.15 -8.80
C ILE A 8 -28.11 34.60 -7.52
N VAL A 9 -28.63 33.37 -7.60
CA VAL A 9 -29.11 32.64 -6.42
C VAL A 9 -27.88 32.17 -5.64
N THR A 10 -27.50 32.98 -4.66
CA THR A 10 -26.41 32.72 -3.72
C THR A 10 -26.77 31.60 -2.75
N ASN A 11 -25.90 30.59 -2.64
CA ASN A 11 -25.63 29.83 -1.40
C ASN A 11 -26.81 29.23 -0.60
N GLN A 12 -27.87 28.74 -1.23
CA GLN A 12 -28.98 28.10 -0.48
C GLN A 12 -28.88 26.57 -0.31
N PHE A 13 -27.92 25.90 -0.93
CA PHE A 13 -27.72 24.46 -0.71
C PHE A 13 -26.57 24.24 0.27
N LYS A 14 -26.84 24.40 1.57
CA LYS A 14 -26.01 23.71 2.57
C LYS A 14 -26.25 22.22 2.37
N ALA A 15 -25.29 21.52 1.76
CA ALA A 15 -25.33 20.08 1.62
C ALA A 15 -25.54 19.46 3.00
N SER A 16 -26.77 18.99 3.24
CA SER A 16 -27.13 18.31 4.48
C SER A 16 -26.94 16.82 4.19
N VAL A 17 -26.07 16.16 4.95
CA VAL A 17 -25.87 14.72 4.82
C VAL A 17 -27.06 14.05 5.50
N TYR A 18 -28.02 13.57 4.72
CA TYR A 18 -29.23 12.93 5.25
C TYR A 18 -29.01 11.45 5.57
N GLU A 19 -28.10 10.79 4.85
CA GLU A 19 -27.77 9.37 5.05
C GLU A 19 -26.26 9.17 4.97
N THR A 20 -25.72 8.47 5.97
CA THR A 20 -24.31 8.07 5.99
C THR A 20 -24.24 6.56 5.95
N TYR A 21 -23.58 6.00 4.93
CA TYR A 21 -23.27 4.58 4.90
C TYR A 21 -21.93 4.35 5.61
N ARG A 22 -21.95 3.57 6.69
CA ARG A 22 -20.73 3.15 7.41
C ARG A 22 -20.34 1.76 6.94
N ILE A 23 -19.09 1.62 6.51
CA ILE A 23 -18.49 0.32 6.22
C ILE A 23 -17.64 -0.04 7.45
N LEU A 24 -17.98 -1.15 8.10
CA LEU A 24 -17.22 -1.70 9.22
C LEU A 24 -16.33 -2.85 8.73
N ASP A 25 -15.28 -3.15 9.49
CA ASP A 25 -14.41 -4.31 9.29
C ASP A 25 -13.84 -4.44 7.87
N LEU A 26 -13.33 -3.32 7.33
CA LEU A 26 -12.69 -3.27 6.02
C LEU A 26 -11.56 -4.29 5.90
N THR A 27 -11.58 -5.05 4.82
CA THR A 27 -10.58 -6.06 4.50
C THR A 27 -9.73 -5.64 3.30
N PRO A 28 -8.58 -6.28 3.05
CA PRO A 28 -7.79 -6.04 1.84
C PRO A 28 -8.57 -6.19 0.53
N LEU A 29 -9.64 -6.97 0.52
CA LEU A 29 -10.50 -7.17 -0.65
C LEU A 29 -11.39 -5.95 -0.95
N ASP A 30 -11.61 -5.07 0.02
CA ASP A 30 -12.40 -3.84 -0.17
C ASP A 30 -11.57 -2.70 -0.78
N ASN A 31 -10.24 -2.84 -0.83
CA ASN A 31 -9.37 -1.85 -1.44
C ASN A 31 -9.59 -1.80 -2.95
N GLY A 32 -9.69 -0.61 -3.52
CA GLY A 32 -10.02 -0.42 -4.93
C GLY A 32 -11.51 -0.57 -5.27
N ARG A 33 -12.37 -0.90 -4.29
CA ARG A 33 -13.81 -0.97 -4.48
C ARG A 33 -14.39 0.42 -4.76
N ASN A 34 -15.26 0.52 -5.76
CA ASN A 34 -16.01 1.74 -6.04
C ASN A 34 -17.24 1.84 -5.14
N VAL A 35 -17.33 2.92 -4.37
CA VAL A 35 -18.49 3.30 -3.58
C VAL A 35 -19.24 4.39 -4.32
N THR A 36 -20.47 4.09 -4.70
CA THR A 36 -21.33 5.00 -5.45
C THR A 36 -22.48 5.46 -4.57
N CYS A 37 -22.56 6.77 -4.31
CA CYS A 37 -23.75 7.39 -3.76
C CYS A 37 -24.70 7.73 -4.90
N ARG A 38 -25.99 7.38 -4.76
CA ARG A 38 -27.05 7.69 -5.72
C ARG A 38 -28.19 8.38 -5.00
N VAL A 39 -28.66 9.49 -5.56
CA VAL A 39 -29.81 10.24 -5.07
C VAL A 39 -30.85 10.28 -6.20
N ASP A 40 -32.06 9.82 -5.89
CA ASP A 40 -33.21 9.85 -6.79
C ASP A 40 -34.18 10.93 -6.30
N LEU A 41 -34.26 12.04 -7.03
CA LEU A 41 -35.15 13.16 -6.73
C LEU A 41 -36.36 13.07 -7.67
N LYS A 42 -37.52 12.76 -7.09
CA LYS A 42 -38.82 12.93 -7.76
C LYS A 42 -39.34 14.32 -7.45
N GLN A 43 -39.43 15.16 -8.49
CA GLN A 43 -40.12 16.44 -8.42
C GLN A 43 -41.19 16.45 -9.51
N ILE A 44 -42.40 16.92 -9.19
CA ILE A 44 -43.61 16.93 -10.04
C ILE A 44 -43.27 16.83 -11.55
N ASN A 45 -43.52 15.65 -12.12
CA ASN A 45 -43.33 15.25 -13.53
C ASN A 45 -41.90 15.10 -14.08
N LYS A 46 -40.86 15.16 -13.25
CA LYS A 46 -39.46 14.88 -13.64
C LYS A 46 -38.73 14.02 -12.61
N LYS A 47 -37.91 13.10 -13.13
CA LYS A 47 -36.99 12.27 -12.35
C LYS A 47 -35.57 12.79 -12.55
N LEU A 48 -34.90 13.22 -11.49
CA LEU A 48 -33.50 13.60 -11.52
C LEU A 48 -32.69 12.55 -10.73
N ILE A 49 -31.73 11.92 -11.40
CA ILE A 49 -30.81 10.98 -10.77
C ILE A 49 -29.43 11.63 -10.71
N LEU A 50 -28.90 11.81 -9.51
CA LEU A 50 -27.53 12.27 -9.29
C LEU A 50 -26.73 11.11 -8.70
N SER A 51 -25.51 10.90 -9.20
CA SER A 51 -24.62 9.90 -8.64
C SER A 51 -23.18 10.39 -8.59
N THR A 52 -22.46 10.00 -7.56
CA THR A 52 -21.02 10.24 -7.45
C THR A 52 -20.36 8.95 -6.98
N THR A 53 -19.25 8.61 -7.62
CA THR A 53 -18.46 7.42 -7.31
C THR A 53 -17.12 7.84 -6.75
N LYS A 54 -16.66 7.15 -5.70
CA LYS A 54 -15.31 7.24 -5.18
C LYS A 54 -14.74 5.84 -5.03
N GLN A 55 -13.48 5.67 -5.40
CA GLN A 55 -12.76 4.43 -5.15
C GLN A 55 -12.21 4.44 -3.73
N LEU A 56 -12.37 3.33 -2.99
CA LEU A 56 -11.74 3.17 -1.69
C LEU A 56 -10.25 2.92 -1.87
N HIS A 57 -9.45 3.67 -1.10
CA HIS A 57 -8.04 3.40 -0.93
C HIS A 57 -7.80 3.06 0.54
N ILE A 58 -7.45 1.82 0.81
CA ILE A 58 -7.27 1.29 2.16
C ILE A 58 -5.80 0.91 2.30
N GLU A 59 -5.15 1.50 3.28
CA GLU A 59 -3.78 1.18 3.64
C GLU A 59 -3.77 0.13 4.75
N PHE A 60 -3.08 -0.98 4.53
CA PHE A 60 -2.86 -1.99 5.56
C PHE A 60 -1.42 -1.93 6.04
N ARG A 61 -1.22 -2.33 7.29
CA ARG A 61 0.13 -2.55 7.81
C ARG A 61 0.83 -3.62 6.95
N PRO A 62 2.08 -3.41 6.51
CA PRO A 62 2.83 -4.42 5.78
C PRO A 62 2.93 -5.70 6.58
N SER A 63 2.82 -6.84 5.89
CA SER A 63 3.00 -8.16 6.51
C SER A 63 4.01 -8.96 5.70
N VAL A 64 5.18 -9.19 6.26
CA VAL A 64 6.21 -10.03 5.66
C VAL A 64 5.88 -11.50 5.89
N VAL A 65 5.91 -12.29 4.82
CA VAL A 65 5.51 -13.72 4.83
C VAL A 65 6.46 -14.57 5.67
N GLU A 66 7.75 -14.47 5.39
CA GLU A 66 8.79 -15.26 6.06
C GLU A 66 9.44 -14.39 7.13
N LYS A 67 9.33 -14.78 8.41
CA LYS A 67 9.86 -13.97 9.52
C LYS A 67 11.36 -14.13 9.73
N SER A 68 11.90 -15.29 9.36
CA SER A 68 13.33 -15.56 9.51
C SER A 68 13.84 -16.50 8.43
N LYS A 69 15.06 -16.29 7.95
CA LYS A 69 15.68 -17.17 6.94
C LYS A 69 17.19 -17.27 7.13
N LYS A 70 17.72 -18.47 6.92
CA LYS A 70 19.17 -18.72 6.90
C LYS A 70 19.69 -18.72 5.46
N ILE A 71 20.85 -18.10 5.24
CA ILE A 71 21.51 -18.03 3.94
C ILE A 71 22.94 -18.48 4.11
N TYR A 72 23.37 -19.45 3.33
CA TYR A 72 24.75 -19.92 3.32
C TYR A 72 25.51 -19.26 2.17
N SER A 73 26.67 -18.66 2.48
CA SER A 73 27.49 -17.98 1.47
C SER A 73 28.97 -18.03 1.83
N GLY A 74 29.83 -18.13 0.83
CA GLY A 74 31.25 -17.79 0.98
C GLY A 74 31.49 -16.29 0.88
N ILE A 75 32.69 -15.86 1.28
CA ILE A 75 33.18 -14.49 1.05
C ILE A 75 33.27 -14.21 -0.46
N ASN A 76 32.84 -13.02 -0.88
CA ASN A 76 32.76 -12.55 -2.27
C ASN A 76 31.83 -13.38 -3.18
N GLN A 77 30.96 -14.23 -2.61
CA GLN A 77 29.91 -14.92 -3.36
C GLN A 77 28.59 -14.15 -3.26
N THR A 78 28.02 -13.77 -4.40
CA THR A 78 26.70 -13.14 -4.44
C THR A 78 25.59 -14.16 -4.20
N ARG A 79 24.67 -13.85 -3.29
CA ARG A 79 23.44 -14.60 -3.04
C ARG A 79 22.22 -13.72 -3.26
N THR A 80 21.21 -14.31 -3.87
CA THR A 80 19.92 -13.65 -4.07
C THR A 80 18.96 -14.04 -2.97
N ILE A 81 18.36 -13.05 -2.32
CA ILE A 81 17.37 -13.22 -1.25
C ILE A 81 16.05 -12.59 -1.66
N ASN A 82 14.95 -13.15 -1.16
CA ASN A 82 13.60 -12.73 -1.53
C ASN A 82 12.80 -12.39 -0.28
N CYS A 83 12.24 -11.18 -0.23
CA CYS A 83 11.26 -10.78 0.79
C CYS A 83 9.89 -10.59 0.13
N THR A 84 8.90 -11.36 0.56
CA THR A 84 7.52 -11.20 0.11
C THR A 84 6.73 -10.42 1.16
N VAL A 85 6.14 -9.31 0.73
CA VAL A 85 5.32 -8.42 1.54
C VAL A 85 3.88 -8.53 1.05
N LEU A 86 3.00 -9.02 1.91
CA LEU A 86 1.58 -9.17 1.64
C LEU A 86 0.85 -7.85 1.83
N ARG A 87 -0.21 -7.66 1.03
CA ARG A 87 -1.38 -6.83 1.34
C ARG A 87 -1.09 -5.36 1.69
N ALA A 88 0.07 -4.84 1.32
CA ALA A 88 0.40 -3.42 1.48
C ALA A 88 1.21 -2.98 0.28
N ASN A 89 1.00 -1.74 -0.16
CA ASN A 89 1.94 -1.06 -1.03
C ASN A 89 2.94 -0.34 -0.11
N PRO A 90 4.05 -0.98 0.31
CA PRO A 90 4.97 -0.34 1.23
C PRO A 90 5.51 0.93 0.57
N THR A 91 5.55 2.01 1.34
CA THR A 91 6.07 3.29 0.86
C THR A 91 7.55 3.16 0.55
N TYR A 92 8.28 2.36 1.34
CA TYR A 92 9.65 1.99 1.06
C TYR A 92 10.00 0.62 1.69
N ILE A 93 11.11 0.05 1.26
CA ILE A 93 11.75 -1.10 1.92
C ILE A 93 13.12 -0.66 2.41
N ARG A 94 13.45 -0.93 3.67
CA ARG A 94 14.78 -0.70 4.24
C ARG A 94 15.43 -2.02 4.61
N TYR A 95 16.73 -2.06 4.44
CA TYR A 95 17.59 -3.13 4.93
C TYR A 95 18.96 -2.52 5.21
N SER A 96 19.68 -3.11 6.14
CA SER A 96 21.06 -2.73 6.41
C SER A 96 21.79 -3.98 6.88
N ILE A 97 22.87 -4.33 6.18
CA ILE A 97 23.74 -5.44 6.56
C ILE A 97 25.07 -4.81 6.92
N ASN A 98 25.27 -4.40 8.19
CA ASN A 98 26.53 -3.86 8.73
C ASN A 98 27.41 -3.11 7.69
N GLY A 99 26.89 -2.04 7.09
CA GLY A 99 27.65 -1.21 6.14
C GLY A 99 27.56 -1.60 4.66
N LEU A 100 26.98 -2.74 4.32
CA LEU A 100 26.56 -3.04 2.94
C LEU A 100 25.21 -2.35 2.68
N SER A 101 25.18 -1.61 1.58
CA SER A 101 23.95 -1.12 0.95
C SER A 101 23.61 -2.07 -0.19
N PRO A 102 22.83 -3.15 0.02
CA PRO A 102 22.27 -3.88 -1.12
C PRO A 102 21.57 -2.93 -2.08
N LEU A 103 21.46 -3.33 -3.33
CA LEU A 103 20.55 -2.70 -4.28
C LEU A 103 19.32 -3.61 -4.39
N ILE A 104 18.13 -3.04 -4.40
CA ILE A 104 16.94 -3.79 -4.79
C ILE A 104 17.14 -4.18 -6.25
N SER A 105 17.41 -5.45 -6.50
CA SER A 105 17.66 -5.93 -7.85
C SER A 105 16.36 -6.12 -8.64
N ARG A 106 15.24 -6.40 -7.94
CA ARG A 106 13.93 -6.53 -8.58
C ARG A 106 12.77 -6.28 -7.63
N ARG A 107 11.72 -5.61 -8.14
CA ARG A 107 10.39 -5.53 -7.53
C ARG A 107 9.36 -6.15 -8.48
N ILE A 108 8.61 -7.13 -8.01
CA ILE A 108 7.52 -7.77 -8.76
C ILE A 108 6.23 -7.56 -7.99
N TYR A 109 5.17 -7.15 -8.69
CA TYR A 109 3.81 -7.16 -8.19
C TYR A 109 3.11 -8.40 -8.76
N ASP A 110 2.67 -9.30 -7.90
CA ASP A 110 1.93 -10.51 -8.28
C ASP A 110 0.42 -10.22 -8.33
N ASP A 111 -0.31 -10.99 -9.12
CA ASP A 111 -1.77 -10.92 -9.31
C ASP A 111 -2.55 -11.10 -8.00
N LYS A 112 -1.88 -11.64 -6.96
CA LYS A 112 -2.39 -11.77 -5.60
C LYS A 112 -2.28 -10.51 -4.74
N HIS A 113 -1.88 -9.37 -5.31
CA HIS A 113 -1.64 -8.11 -4.61
C HIS A 113 -0.47 -8.17 -3.61
N ASP A 114 0.48 -9.08 -3.88
CA ASP A 114 1.67 -9.25 -3.08
C ASP A 114 2.86 -8.59 -3.78
N PHE A 115 3.71 -7.93 -3.00
CA PHE A 115 4.97 -7.41 -3.50
C PHE A 115 6.11 -8.35 -3.14
N ARG A 116 6.82 -8.81 -4.17
CA ARG A 116 8.05 -9.57 -3.99
C ARG A 116 9.25 -8.68 -4.29
N TYR A 117 10.11 -8.53 -3.29
CA TYR A 117 11.37 -7.80 -3.38
C TYR A 117 12.52 -8.80 -3.44
N THR A 118 13.40 -8.60 -4.41
CA THR A 118 14.62 -9.38 -4.59
C THR A 118 15.81 -8.48 -4.27
N PHE A 119 16.75 -9.01 -3.50
CA PHE A 119 17.99 -8.32 -3.13
C PHE A 119 19.15 -9.25 -3.41
N ASP A 120 20.23 -8.70 -3.94
CA ASP A 120 21.49 -9.41 -4.07
C ASP A 120 22.43 -8.94 -2.96
N ILE A 121 23.00 -9.91 -2.24
CA ILE A 121 23.93 -9.68 -1.14
C ILE A 121 25.27 -10.32 -1.48
N THR A 122 26.35 -9.59 -1.24
CA THR A 122 27.72 -10.08 -1.49
C THR A 122 28.56 -9.77 -0.26
N PRO A 123 28.73 -10.72 0.68
CA PRO A 123 29.56 -10.50 1.86
C PRO A 123 31.03 -10.42 1.46
N THR A 124 31.68 -9.29 1.72
CA THR A 124 33.11 -9.10 1.42
C THR A 124 34.05 -9.36 2.60
N SER A 125 33.52 -9.58 3.80
CA SER A 125 34.28 -9.79 5.04
C SER A 125 33.54 -10.76 5.97
N ILE A 126 34.30 -11.43 6.85
CA ILE A 126 33.74 -12.30 7.91
C ILE A 126 32.80 -11.54 8.85
N GLU A 127 32.99 -10.23 9.02
CA GLU A 127 32.16 -9.39 9.89
C GLU A 127 30.72 -9.22 9.38
N HIS A 128 30.48 -9.50 8.10
CA HIS A 128 29.16 -9.45 7.48
C HIS A 128 28.31 -10.70 7.78
N PHE A 129 28.89 -11.76 8.36
CA PHE A 129 28.17 -12.99 8.74
C PHE A 129 27.50 -12.82 10.10
N ARG A 130 26.49 -11.94 10.14
CA ARG A 130 25.66 -11.67 11.31
C ARG A 130 24.19 -11.54 10.87
N PRO A 131 23.24 -11.71 11.80
CA PRO A 131 21.84 -11.46 11.49
C PRO A 131 21.60 -10.01 11.03
N PHE A 132 20.75 -9.85 10.02
CA PHE A 132 20.31 -8.55 9.51
C PHE A 132 18.82 -8.56 9.21
N ASN A 133 18.23 -7.37 9.12
CA ASN A 133 16.79 -7.22 8.94
C ASN A 133 16.46 -6.60 7.57
N VAL A 134 15.41 -7.14 6.94
CA VAL A 134 14.70 -6.50 5.83
C VAL A 134 13.35 -6.05 6.37
N THR A 135 13.14 -4.75 6.40
CA THR A 135 11.96 -4.09 6.97
C THR A 135 11.12 -3.46 5.87
N ALA A 136 9.86 -3.88 5.78
CA ALA A 136 8.85 -3.25 4.95
C ALA A 136 8.03 -2.27 5.79
N ASN A 137 7.75 -1.08 5.28
CA ASN A 137 6.98 -0.09 6.04
C ASN A 137 6.11 0.81 5.15
N ASN A 138 5.12 1.43 5.77
CA ASN A 138 4.31 2.51 5.23
C ASN A 138 3.87 3.45 6.36
N SER A 139 2.90 4.33 6.07
CA SER A 139 2.19 5.22 6.99
C SER A 139 1.53 4.50 8.19
N ILE A 140 1.11 3.24 8.02
CA ILE A 140 0.37 2.47 9.03
C ILE A 140 1.32 1.73 9.98
N GLY A 141 2.52 1.37 9.52
CA GLY A 141 3.53 0.74 10.36
C GLY A 141 4.58 0.00 9.57
N PHE A 142 5.20 -0.98 10.22
CA PHE A 142 6.25 -1.79 9.63
C PHE A 142 6.18 -3.25 10.06
N ASP A 143 6.84 -4.10 9.29
CA ASP A 143 7.09 -5.50 9.60
C ASP A 143 8.42 -5.95 8.99
N THR A 144 9.01 -7.00 9.58
CA THR A 144 10.42 -7.33 9.37
C THR A 144 10.62 -8.82 9.13
N CYS A 145 11.56 -9.15 8.25
CA CYS A 145 12.18 -10.48 8.15
C CYS A 145 13.64 -10.40 8.60
N THR A 146 14.05 -11.33 9.47
CA THR A 146 15.43 -11.45 9.94
C THR A 146 16.17 -12.53 9.16
N TYR A 147 17.23 -12.14 8.48
CA TYR A 147 18.11 -13.04 7.76
C TYR A 147 19.35 -13.32 8.57
N GLU A 148 19.76 -14.58 8.65
CA GLU A 148 21.02 -15.00 9.24
C GLU A 148 21.96 -15.46 8.13
N LEU A 149 23.05 -14.72 7.92
CA LEU A 149 24.08 -15.09 6.95
C LEU A 149 25.11 -15.98 7.63
N ILE A 150 25.24 -17.21 7.13
CA ILE A 150 26.10 -18.26 7.67
C ILE A 150 27.27 -18.48 6.71
N HIS A 151 28.49 -18.44 7.25
CA HIS A 151 29.69 -18.70 6.49
C HIS A 151 29.78 -20.20 6.19
N GLY A 152 29.85 -20.54 4.91
CA GLY A 152 29.93 -21.93 4.41
C GLY A 152 31.25 -22.23 3.73
#